data_AF-D8M4L0-F1
#
_entry.id   AF-D8M4L0-F1
#
_cell.length_a   1.000
_cell.length_b   1.000
_cell.length_c   1.000
_cell.angle_alpha   90.00
_cell.angle_beta   90.00
_cell.angle_gamma   90.00
#
_symmetry.space_group_name_H-M   'P 1'
#
loop_
_entity.id
_entity.type
_entity.pdbx_description
1 polymer ?
#
loop_
_entity_poly.entity_id
_entity_poly.type
_entity_poly.pdbx_seq_one_letter_code
_entity_poly.pdbx_strand_id
1 'polypeptide(L)'
;MSSRGNAAKQLIFVNGRMVEYRKIMNALIQVWRDYEPRTLPVMVINFILPGEYFDINLSTDKRQILFVRVVIGNGCKCRKTF
;
A
#
# COMPACT_ATOMS: atom_id res chain seq x y z
N MET A 1 22.31 -19.34 -9.07
CA MET A 1 21.69 -18.33 -8.18
C MET A 1 20.28 -18.00 -8.70
N SER A 2 19.26 -18.71 -8.26
CA SER A 2 17.86 -18.38 -8.58
C SER A 2 17.12 -18.10 -7.29
N SER A 3 17.21 -16.85 -6.81
CA SER A 3 16.42 -16.35 -5.69
C SER A 3 14.96 -16.19 -6.14
N ARG A 4 14.22 -17.30 -6.21
CA ARG A 4 12.77 -17.35 -6.52
C ARG A 4 11.90 -17.59 -5.28
N GLY A 5 12.46 -17.42 -4.08
CA GLY A 5 11.78 -17.76 -2.82
C GLY A 5 10.91 -16.67 -2.17
N ASN A 6 10.91 -15.42 -2.69
CA ASN A 6 10.41 -14.27 -1.92
C ASN A 6 9.30 -13.43 -2.57
N ALA A 7 8.85 -13.74 -3.78
CA ALA A 7 7.92 -12.85 -4.50
C ALA A 7 6.43 -13.05 -4.18
N ALA A 8 6.03 -14.10 -3.44
CA ALA A 8 4.62 -14.49 -3.26
C ALA A 8 4.09 -14.38 -1.81
N LYS A 9 4.73 -13.59 -0.94
CA LYS A 9 4.42 -13.56 0.51
C LYS A 9 3.68 -12.31 0.98
N GLN A 10 3.52 -11.30 0.13
CA GLN A 10 3.02 -9.99 0.52
C GLN A 10 1.87 -9.60 -0.38
N LEU A 11 0.65 -9.85 0.10
CA LEU A 11 -0.59 -9.57 -0.62
C LEU A 11 -1.30 -8.40 0.05
N ILE A 12 -1.60 -7.38 -0.75
CA ILE A 12 -2.32 -6.19 -0.30
C ILE A 12 -3.63 -6.11 -1.06
N PHE A 13 -4.70 -5.89 -0.31
CA PHE A 13 -6.05 -5.72 -0.80
C PHE A 13 -6.60 -4.36 -0.36
N VAL A 14 -7.42 -3.75 -1.20
CA VAL A 14 -8.22 -2.57 -0.87
C VAL A 14 -9.66 -2.88 -1.25
N ASN A 15 -10.56 -2.83 -0.27
CA ASN A 15 -11.97 -3.22 -0.42
C ASN A 15 -12.14 -4.58 -1.15
N GLY A 16 -11.30 -5.55 -0.80
CA GLY A 16 -11.33 -6.90 -1.37
C GLY A 16 -10.71 -7.06 -2.76
N ARG A 17 -10.17 -6.00 -3.37
CA ARG A 17 -9.43 -6.09 -4.64
C ARG A 17 -7.93 -6.15 -4.37
N MET A 18 -7.22 -7.01 -5.07
CA MET A 18 -5.75 -7.07 -4.99
C MET A 18 -5.13 -5.84 -5.67
N VAL A 19 -4.17 -5.20 -5.00
CA VAL A 19 -3.59 -3.93 -5.42
C VAL A 19 -2.07 -4.00 -5.32
N GLU A 20 -1.39 -3.43 -6.32
CA GLU A 20 0.05 -3.25 -6.30
C GLU A 20 0.37 -1.79 -5.96
N TYR A 21 0.55 -1.50 -4.67
CA TYR A 21 0.86 -0.16 -4.21
C TYR A 21 2.21 -0.08 -3.47
N ARG A 22 3.25 0.35 -4.20
CA ARG A 22 4.64 0.37 -3.71
C ARG A 22 4.83 1.23 -2.46
N LYS A 23 4.11 2.35 -2.31
CA LYS A 23 4.28 3.23 -1.14
C LYS A 23 3.82 2.56 0.16
N ILE A 24 2.66 1.89 0.15
CA ILE A 24 2.18 1.12 1.31
C ILE A 24 3.12 -0.04 1.59
N MET A 25 3.52 -0.77 0.55
CA MET A 25 4.46 -1.89 0.69
C MET A 25 5.78 -1.44 1.35
N ASN A 26 6.37 -0.35 0.87
CA ASN A 26 7.61 0.19 1.41
C ASN A 26 7.44 0.67 2.86
N ALA A 27 6.31 1.30 3.19
CA ALA A 27 6.02 1.74 4.56
C ALA A 27 5.92 0.54 5.52
N LEU A 28 5.21 -0.52 5.12
CA LEU A 28 5.09 -1.75 5.92
C LEU A 28 6.44 -2.46 6.10
N ILE A 29 7.25 -2.52 5.04
CA ILE A 29 8.59 -3.10 5.11
C ILE A 29 9.51 -2.28 6.01
N GLN A 30 9.43 -0.94 5.96
CA GLN A 30 10.21 -0.08 6.85
C GLN A 30 9.89 -0.35 8.31
N VAL A 31 8.60 -0.32 8.67
CA VAL A 31 8.16 -0.64 10.04
C VAL A 31 8.61 -2.04 10.43
N TRP A 32 8.50 -3.03 9.54
CA TRP A 32 8.97 -4.40 9.84
C TRP A 32 10.47 -4.45 10.13
N ARG A 33 11.28 -3.74 9.35
CA ARG A 33 12.75 -3.73 9.51
C ARG A 33 13.20 -3.13 10.84
N ASP A 34 12.39 -2.26 11.44
CA ASP A 34 12.66 -1.72 12.77
C ASP A 34 12.57 -2.81 13.86
N TYR A 35 11.81 -3.88 13.63
CA TYR A 35 11.66 -5.01 14.56
C TYR A 35 12.49 -6.24 14.14
N GLU A 36 12.51 -6.60 12.86
CA GLU A 36 13.28 -7.73 12.34
C GLU A 36 13.94 -7.38 10.98
N PRO A 37 15.21 -6.97 10.98
CA PRO A 37 15.88 -6.46 9.78
C PRO A 37 16.33 -7.55 8.80
N ARG A 38 16.41 -8.82 9.23
CA ARG A 38 17.02 -9.89 8.41
C ARG A 38 16.04 -10.56 7.46
N THR A 39 14.74 -10.43 7.72
CA THR A 39 13.69 -11.12 6.96
C THR A 39 12.70 -10.13 6.35
N LEU A 40 12.00 -10.58 5.31
CA LEU A 40 10.85 -9.86 4.78
C LEU A 40 9.57 -10.38 5.43
N PRO A 41 8.58 -9.51 5.72
CA PRO A 41 7.32 -9.94 6.30
C PRO A 41 6.53 -10.80 5.32
N VAL A 42 5.80 -11.78 5.84
CA VAL A 42 4.70 -12.46 5.15
C VAL A 42 3.42 -11.81 5.61
N MET A 43 2.63 -11.25 4.70
CA MET A 43 1.46 -10.47 5.05
C MET A 43 0.34 -10.58 4.02
N VAL A 44 -0.88 -10.61 4.53
CA VAL A 44 -2.13 -10.53 3.77
C VAL A 44 -2.97 -9.46 4.46
N ILE A 45 -3.05 -8.28 3.87
CA ILE A 45 -3.69 -7.10 4.50
C ILE A 45 -4.80 -6.59 3.59
N ASN A 46 -5.99 -6.40 4.14
CA ASN A 46 -7.11 -5.78 3.45
C ASN A 46 -7.44 -4.42 4.08
N PHE A 47 -7.22 -3.34 3.34
CA PHE A 47 -7.60 -2.00 3.73
C PHE A 47 -9.07 -1.77 3.38
N ILE A 48 -9.88 -1.45 4.39
CA ILE A 48 -11.29 -1.08 4.20
C ILE A 48 -11.37 0.44 4.27
N LEU A 49 -11.71 1.06 3.14
CA LEU A 49 -11.74 2.51 3.00
C LEU A 49 -13.01 2.95 2.26
N PRO A 50 -13.62 4.09 2.60
CA PRO A 50 -14.71 4.64 1.80
C PRO A 50 -14.21 5.00 0.39
N GLY A 51 -15.06 4.83 -0.64
CA GLY A 51 -14.69 5.02 -2.04
C GLY A 51 -14.23 6.45 -2.40
N GLU A 52 -14.49 7.43 -1.54
CA GLU A 52 -14.07 8.83 -1.72
C GLU A 52 -12.55 9.04 -1.51
N TYR A 53 -11.88 8.10 -0.84
CA TYR A 53 -10.48 8.24 -0.44
C TYR A 53 -9.50 7.65 -1.46
N PHE A 54 -9.99 6.99 -2.52
CA PHE A 54 -9.12 6.36 -3.50
C PHE A 54 -9.75 6.28 -4.89
N ASP A 55 -8.94 6.53 -5.92
CA ASP A 55 -9.33 6.38 -7.31
C ASP A 55 -8.80 5.04 -7.86
N ILE A 56 -9.71 4.27 -8.47
CA ILE A 56 -9.47 2.93 -9.03
C ILE A 56 -9.23 3.02 -10.54
N ASN A 57 -9.63 4.10 -11.21
CA ASN A 57 -9.70 4.18 -12.67
C ASN A 57 -8.38 4.62 -13.33
N LEU A 58 -7.23 4.35 -12.69
CA LEU A 58 -5.92 4.78 -13.23
C LEU A 58 -5.34 3.88 -14.31
N SER A 59 -5.52 2.56 -14.20
CA SER A 59 -4.98 1.62 -15.18
C SER A 59 -6.06 0.68 -15.68
N THR A 60 -5.94 0.24 -16.94
CA THR A 60 -6.84 -0.73 -17.57
C THR A 60 -6.89 -2.04 -16.78
N ASP A 61 -5.79 -2.39 -16.11
CA ASP A 61 -5.66 -3.56 -15.24
C ASP A 61 -6.30 -3.38 -13.85
N LYS A 62 -6.68 -2.14 -13.47
CA LYS A 62 -7.31 -1.77 -12.18
C LYS A 62 -6.54 -2.20 -10.92
N ARG A 63 -5.26 -2.55 -11.06
CA ARG A 63 -4.36 -2.96 -9.95
C ARG A 63 -3.63 -1.79 -9.31
N GLN A 64 -3.65 -0.63 -9.94
CA GLN A 64 -3.05 0.59 -9.42
C GLN A 64 -4.16 1.44 -8.83
N ILE A 65 -3.97 1.86 -7.58
CA ILE A 65 -4.89 2.75 -6.86
C ILE A 65 -4.13 4.01 -6.51
N LEU A 66 -4.76 5.17 -6.66
CA LEU A 66 -4.25 6.42 -6.14
C LEU A 66 -5.04 6.79 -4.89
N PHE A 67 -4.36 6.89 -3.75
CA PHE A 67 -4.97 7.47 -2.55
C PHE A 67 -5.10 8.97 -2.73
N VAL A 68 -6.33 9.46 -2.67
CA VAL A 68 -6.62 10.89 -2.63
C VAL A 68 -6.45 11.34 -1.19
N ARG A 69 -5.65 12.38 -0.99
CA ARG A 69 -5.51 12.97 0.33
C ARG A 69 -6.77 13.78 0.65
N VAL A 70 -7.69 13.18 1.39
CA VAL A 70 -8.80 13.89 2.00
C VAL A 70 -8.32 14.47 3.33
N VAL A 71 -8.36 15.80 3.46
CA VAL A 71 -8.15 16.46 4.75
C VAL A 71 -9.41 16.20 5.58
N ILE A 72 -9.36 15.20 6.45
CA ILE A 72 -10.33 15.04 7.52
C ILE A 72 -10.11 16.26 8.43
N GLY A 73 -11.07 17.20 8.47
CA GLY A 73 -11.07 18.23 9.51
C GLY A 73 -11.07 17.49 10.86
N ASN A 74 -10.08 17.61 11.73
CA ASN A 74 -9.31 18.79 12.08
C ASN A 74 -7.80 18.53 12.05
N GLY A 75 -7.09 19.34 11.25
CA GLY A 75 -5.67 19.64 11.48
C GLY A 75 -4.66 18.60 11.01
N CYS A 76 -4.41 18.51 9.70
CA CYS A 76 -3.06 18.20 9.20
C CYS A 76 -2.86 18.77 7.78
N LYS A 77 -2.46 20.05 7.72
CA LYS A 77 -1.88 20.66 6.52
C LYS A 77 -0.48 20.08 6.31
N CYS A 78 -0.29 19.28 5.28
CA CYS A 78 1.04 19.10 4.68
C CYS A 78 0.97 19.64 3.26
N ARG A 79 1.17 20.95 3.12
CA ARG A 79 1.55 21.52 1.83
C ARG A 79 2.84 20.84 1.38
N LYS A 80 2.82 20.20 0.21
CA LYS A 80 3.43 20.73 -1.03
C LYS A 80 3.28 19.69 -2.15
N THR A 81 2.72 20.17 -3.27
CA THR A 81 3.17 19.96 -4.67
C THR A 81 4.53 19.25 -4.78
N PHE A 82 4.72 18.24 -5.64
CA PHE A 82 4.56 18.25 -7.10
C PHE A 82 4.04 16.91 -7.64
#